data_AF-A0A0F9X464-F1
#
_entry.id   AF-A0A0F9X464-F1
#
_cell.length_a   1.000
_cell.length_b   1.000
_cell.length_c   1.000
_cell.angle_alpha   90.00
_cell.angle_beta   90.00
_cell.angle_gamma   90.00
#
_symmetry.space_group_name_H-M   'P 1'
#
loop_
_entity.id
_entity.type
_entity.pdbx_description
1 polymer ?
#
loop_
_entity_poly.entity_id
_entity_poly.type
_entity_poly.pdbx_seq_one_letter_code
_entity_poly.pdbx_strand_id
1 'polypeptide(L)'
;MSKTHQIKVKVSVFEDVLPKDFVEDYELGRAWATPDMLAWWQRVMSELEKSSALAQPKLNQNLVVAATPKEITIEFMLCSRNTIEEVTGTDQALGCHLVSTMDGDPFNEETNLATKYRVLMVSDREEFLERMADLADDHIIPGSCDRIFLQSWLNTAFHEIAHAVLFAENAGFMSPHEIESLSDAGDIDNDVFDCATGYGIRPLDIHGDQRWSDDMESAREDMEVYVEALGSHLQDQVLVGDLHPMRFLDAAEIEDEFHRVMQGDALDGGDETPDPQP
;
A
#
# COMPACT_ATOMS: atom_id res chain seq x y z
N MET A 1 22.75 -15.89 -19.11
CA MET A 1 21.40 -15.29 -18.99
C MET A 1 21.29 -14.78 -17.57
N SER A 2 21.06 -13.48 -17.39
CA SER A 2 21.01 -12.83 -16.08
C SER A 2 19.96 -13.49 -15.20
N LYS A 3 20.36 -13.96 -14.01
CA LYS A 3 19.46 -14.51 -12.99
C LYS A 3 18.79 -13.35 -12.26
N THR A 4 17.98 -12.58 -12.98
CA THR A 4 17.38 -11.36 -12.45
C THR A 4 16.34 -11.72 -11.40
N HIS A 5 16.46 -11.12 -10.21
CA HIS A 5 15.45 -11.20 -9.17
C HIS A 5 14.24 -10.36 -9.59
N GLN A 6 13.04 -10.72 -9.16
CA GLN A 6 11.81 -9.99 -9.49
C GLN A 6 10.83 -9.96 -8.31
N ILE A 7 9.94 -8.97 -8.31
CA ILE A 7 8.87 -8.80 -7.35
C ILE A 7 7.54 -8.94 -8.10
N LYS A 8 6.71 -9.86 -7.61
CA LYS A 8 5.32 -10.05 -8.05
C LYS A 8 4.37 -9.34 -7.10
N VAL A 9 3.18 -9.02 -7.56
CA VAL A 9 2.15 -8.43 -6.71
C VAL A 9 0.87 -9.24 -6.80
N LYS A 10 0.39 -9.69 -5.66
CA LYS A 10 -0.86 -10.42 -5.54
C LYS A 10 -1.87 -9.58 -4.78
N VAL A 11 -3.09 -9.51 -5.31
CA VAL A 11 -4.21 -8.79 -4.70
C VAL A 11 -5.12 -9.76 -3.95
N SER A 12 -5.49 -9.40 -2.72
CA SER A 12 -6.49 -10.12 -1.93
C SER A 12 -7.20 -9.21 -0.93
N VAL A 13 -8.15 -9.76 -0.17
CA VAL A 13 -8.76 -9.13 0.99
C VAL A 13 -8.09 -9.70 2.25
N PHE A 14 -7.67 -8.84 3.17
CA PHE A 14 -6.92 -9.26 4.36
C PHE A 14 -7.75 -10.18 5.26
N GLU A 15 -9.01 -9.85 5.49
CA GLU A 15 -9.87 -10.65 6.36
C GLU A 15 -10.19 -12.03 5.78
N ASP A 16 -10.09 -12.19 4.44
CA ASP A 16 -10.30 -13.49 3.78
C ASP A 16 -9.07 -14.43 3.93
N VAL A 17 -7.89 -13.91 4.31
CA VAL A 17 -6.68 -14.72 4.52
C VAL A 17 -6.45 -15.12 5.98
N LEU A 18 -7.14 -14.48 6.92
CA LEU A 18 -7.02 -14.74 8.35
C LEU A 18 -7.93 -15.92 8.81
N PRO A 19 -7.60 -16.56 9.94
CA PRO A 19 -8.52 -17.48 10.60
C PRO A 19 -9.84 -16.78 10.96
N LYS A 20 -10.98 -17.43 10.71
CA LYS A 20 -12.31 -16.83 10.96
C LYS A 20 -12.49 -16.37 12.40
N ASP A 21 -12.10 -17.21 13.35
CA ASP A 21 -12.21 -16.91 14.77
C ASP A 21 -11.42 -15.64 15.14
N PHE A 22 -10.30 -15.36 14.46
CA PHE A 22 -9.53 -14.13 14.67
C PHE A 22 -10.29 -12.89 14.16
N VAL A 23 -10.90 -12.98 12.98
CA VAL A 23 -11.71 -11.87 12.41
C VAL A 23 -12.92 -11.57 13.29
N GLU A 24 -13.56 -12.62 13.85
CA GLU A 24 -14.70 -12.50 14.75
C GLU A 24 -14.30 -11.97 16.13
N ASP A 25 -13.24 -12.51 16.76
CA ASP A 25 -12.80 -12.13 18.11
C ASP A 25 -12.34 -10.67 18.21
N TYR A 26 -11.74 -10.14 17.14
CA TYR A 26 -11.27 -8.76 17.05
C TYR A 26 -12.28 -7.81 16.38
N GLU A 27 -13.47 -8.29 16.03
CA GLU A 27 -14.53 -7.51 15.37
C GLU A 27 -14.02 -6.71 14.14
N LEU A 28 -13.12 -7.31 13.36
CA LEU A 28 -12.44 -6.61 12.26
C LEU A 28 -13.39 -6.22 11.12
N GLY A 29 -14.54 -6.88 10.98
CA GLY A 29 -15.41 -6.72 9.83
C GLY A 29 -14.79 -7.31 8.56
N ARG A 30 -15.09 -6.72 7.39
CA ARG A 30 -14.51 -7.14 6.10
C ARG A 30 -14.36 -5.93 5.19
N ALA A 31 -13.24 -5.85 4.48
CA ALA A 31 -13.04 -4.83 3.47
C ALA A 31 -14.19 -4.80 2.44
N TRP A 32 -14.58 -3.60 2.02
CA TRP A 32 -15.37 -3.40 0.82
C TRP A 32 -14.52 -3.83 -0.38
N ALA A 33 -14.93 -4.92 -1.04
CA ALA A 33 -14.21 -5.48 -2.17
C ALA A 33 -15.15 -6.28 -3.07
N THR A 34 -15.62 -5.66 -4.16
CA THR A 34 -16.39 -6.35 -5.19
C THR A 34 -15.47 -7.26 -6.03
N PRO A 35 -16.01 -8.32 -6.66
CA PRO A 35 -15.21 -9.14 -7.57
C PRO A 35 -14.58 -8.36 -8.72
N ASP A 36 -15.31 -7.38 -9.28
CA ASP A 36 -14.83 -6.57 -10.40
C ASP A 36 -13.75 -5.58 -9.97
N MET A 37 -13.85 -5.01 -8.76
CA MET A 37 -12.80 -4.18 -8.18
C MET A 37 -11.51 -4.97 -7.93
N LEU A 38 -11.61 -6.20 -7.41
CA LEU A 38 -10.46 -7.08 -7.26
C LEU A 38 -9.85 -7.45 -8.62
N ALA A 39 -10.67 -7.73 -9.63
CA ALA A 39 -10.18 -8.00 -10.98
C ALA A 39 -9.50 -6.77 -11.61
N TRP A 40 -10.01 -5.57 -11.36
CA TRP A 40 -9.39 -4.33 -11.79
C TRP A 40 -8.03 -4.13 -11.13
N TRP A 41 -7.94 -4.27 -9.80
CA TRP A 41 -6.67 -4.21 -9.08
C TRP A 41 -5.67 -5.27 -9.55
N GLN A 42 -6.11 -6.51 -9.81
CA GLN A 42 -5.22 -7.55 -10.35
C GLN A 42 -4.62 -7.15 -11.70
N ARG A 43 -5.38 -6.48 -12.57
CA ARG A 43 -4.86 -5.96 -13.84
C ARG A 43 -3.88 -4.82 -13.62
N VAL A 44 -4.19 -3.88 -12.73
CA VAL A 44 -3.28 -2.79 -12.32
C VAL A 44 -1.96 -3.36 -11.82
N MET A 45 -2.01 -4.30 -10.87
CA MET A 45 -0.81 -4.92 -10.30
C MET A 45 -0.02 -5.73 -11.34
N SER A 46 -0.69 -6.41 -12.27
CA SER A 46 -0.03 -7.12 -13.37
C SER A 46 0.72 -6.18 -14.33
N GLU A 47 0.23 -4.97 -14.56
CA GLU A 47 0.94 -3.94 -15.33
C GLU A 47 2.10 -3.34 -14.50
N LEU A 48 1.88 -3.13 -13.20
CA LEU A 48 2.91 -2.61 -12.28
C LEU A 48 4.15 -3.50 -12.19
N GLU A 49 3.98 -4.83 -12.24
CA GLU A 49 5.08 -5.81 -12.28
C GLU A 49 6.04 -5.62 -13.46
N LYS A 50 5.62 -4.91 -14.52
CA LYS A 50 6.46 -4.62 -15.69
C LYS A 50 7.36 -3.40 -15.47
N SER A 51 7.13 -2.62 -14.42
CA SER A 51 7.98 -1.49 -14.07
C SER A 51 9.38 -1.98 -13.70
N SER A 52 10.39 -1.14 -13.96
CA SER A 52 11.78 -1.53 -13.66
C SER A 52 12.04 -1.80 -12.18
N ALA A 53 11.32 -1.12 -11.28
CA ALA A 53 11.42 -1.30 -9.84
C ALA A 53 11.04 -2.72 -9.41
N LEU A 54 10.01 -3.33 -10.02
CA LEU A 54 9.56 -4.68 -9.69
C LEU A 54 10.22 -5.75 -10.57
N ALA A 55 10.43 -5.47 -11.85
CA ALA A 55 11.02 -6.44 -12.78
C ALA A 55 12.53 -6.63 -12.55
N GLN A 56 13.23 -5.62 -12.02
CA GLN A 56 14.67 -5.60 -11.80
C GLN A 56 15.05 -4.78 -10.53
N PRO A 57 14.57 -5.17 -9.34
CA PRO A 57 14.84 -4.46 -8.10
C PRO A 57 16.35 -4.36 -7.83
N LYS A 58 16.76 -3.20 -7.33
CA LYS A 58 18.16 -2.86 -7.01
C LYS A 58 18.55 -3.41 -5.64
N LEU A 59 18.62 -4.74 -5.53
CA LEU A 59 18.91 -5.43 -4.27
C LEU A 59 20.28 -5.05 -3.70
N ASN A 60 20.36 -4.93 -2.38
CA ASN A 60 21.59 -4.82 -1.61
C ASN A 60 22.42 -6.10 -1.78
N GLN A 61 23.50 -6.00 -2.57
CA GLN A 61 24.31 -7.15 -2.95
C GLN A 61 25.09 -7.75 -1.77
N ASN A 62 25.20 -7.05 -0.63
CA ASN A 62 25.83 -7.58 0.58
C ASN A 62 24.98 -8.65 1.27
N LEU A 63 23.65 -8.59 1.09
CA LEU A 63 22.69 -9.52 1.70
C LEU A 63 22.24 -10.62 0.72
N VAL A 64 22.49 -10.46 -0.58
CA VAL A 64 22.13 -11.46 -1.59
C VAL A 64 23.06 -12.67 -1.51
N VAL A 65 22.50 -13.82 -1.17
CA VAL A 65 23.20 -15.11 -1.08
C VAL A 65 22.77 -16.06 -2.20
N ALA A 66 23.45 -17.20 -2.33
CA ALA A 66 23.14 -18.19 -3.36
C ALA A 66 21.71 -18.75 -3.25
N ALA A 67 21.14 -18.75 -2.05
CA ALA A 67 19.79 -19.21 -1.75
C ALA A 67 18.71 -18.13 -1.95
N THR A 68 19.08 -16.86 -2.15
CA THR A 68 18.12 -15.75 -2.33
C THR A 68 17.12 -16.08 -3.45
N PRO A 69 15.81 -16.00 -3.18
CA PRO A 69 14.80 -16.42 -4.14
C PRO A 69 14.80 -15.52 -5.35
N LYS A 70 14.60 -16.09 -6.55
CA LYS A 70 14.53 -15.32 -7.79
C LYS A 70 13.27 -14.47 -7.89
N GLU A 71 12.25 -14.80 -7.11
CA GLU A 71 10.97 -14.14 -7.10
C GLU A 71 10.45 -14.10 -5.67
N ILE A 72 9.89 -12.96 -5.29
CA ILE A 72 9.07 -12.80 -4.09
C ILE A 72 7.72 -12.19 -4.48
N THR A 73 6.76 -12.21 -3.56
CA THR A 73 5.44 -11.59 -3.76
C THR A 73 5.19 -10.47 -2.76
N ILE A 74 4.78 -9.29 -3.21
CA ILE A 74 4.08 -8.33 -2.36
C ILE A 74 2.59 -8.73 -2.37
N GLU A 75 2.04 -9.09 -1.22
CA GLU A 75 0.60 -9.25 -1.00
C GLU A 75 0.02 -7.86 -0.75
N PHE A 76 -0.55 -7.24 -1.79
CA PHE A 76 -1.36 -6.04 -1.66
C PHE A 76 -2.76 -6.46 -1.22
N MET A 77 -3.15 -6.06 -0.02
CA MET A 77 -4.39 -6.50 0.61
C MET A 77 -5.28 -5.32 0.92
N LEU A 78 -6.50 -5.38 0.42
CA LEU A 78 -7.57 -4.50 0.87
C LEU A 78 -8.00 -4.96 2.27
N CYS A 79 -8.16 -4.03 3.20
CA CYS A 79 -8.60 -4.31 4.55
C CYS A 79 -9.73 -3.39 5.00
N SER A 80 -10.44 -3.77 6.05
CA SER A 80 -11.39 -2.90 6.72
C SER A 80 -10.66 -1.78 7.50
N ARG A 81 -11.42 -0.73 7.85
CA ARG A 81 -10.99 0.33 8.77
C ARG A 81 -10.53 -0.24 10.13
N ASN A 82 -11.31 -1.13 10.74
CA ASN A 82 -10.93 -1.75 12.02
C ASN A 82 -9.61 -2.53 11.93
N THR A 83 -9.36 -3.22 10.81
CA THR A 83 -8.09 -3.93 10.60
C THR A 83 -6.90 -2.97 10.64
N ILE A 84 -6.95 -1.86 9.88
CA ILE A 84 -5.81 -0.94 9.85
C ILE A 84 -5.61 -0.27 11.22
N GLU A 85 -6.69 0.03 11.93
CA GLU A 85 -6.65 0.61 13.27
C GLU A 85 -5.96 -0.32 14.26
N GLU A 86 -6.35 -1.59 14.26
CA GLU A 86 -5.76 -2.58 15.15
C GLU A 86 -4.27 -2.80 14.83
N VAL A 87 -3.89 -2.79 13.55
CA VAL A 87 -2.49 -2.97 13.12
C VAL A 87 -1.62 -1.76 13.41
N THR A 88 -2.13 -0.55 13.18
CA THR A 88 -1.34 0.70 13.26
C THR A 88 -1.48 1.43 14.58
N GLY A 89 -2.52 1.13 15.36
CA GLY A 89 -2.90 1.84 16.58
C GLY A 89 -3.50 3.23 16.32
N THR A 90 -3.93 3.53 15.09
CA THR A 90 -4.54 4.83 14.71
C THR A 90 -5.68 4.69 13.72
N ASP A 91 -6.71 5.53 13.91
CA ASP A 91 -7.87 5.71 13.03
C ASP A 91 -7.57 6.52 11.77
N GLN A 92 -6.37 7.08 11.63
CA GLN A 92 -6.04 7.99 10.52
C GLN A 92 -5.31 7.31 9.36
N ALA A 93 -4.70 6.14 9.57
CA ALA A 93 -3.92 5.47 8.55
C ALA A 93 -4.81 5.02 7.38
N LEU A 94 -4.37 5.23 6.13
CA LEU A 94 -5.06 4.75 4.92
C LEU A 94 -4.40 3.51 4.33
N GLY A 95 -3.14 3.28 4.65
CA GLY A 95 -2.37 2.11 4.26
C GLY A 95 -1.21 1.89 5.21
N CYS A 96 -0.59 0.72 5.10
CA CYS A 96 0.68 0.45 5.74
C CYS A 96 1.43 -0.70 5.06
N HIS A 97 2.74 -0.56 4.94
CA HIS A 97 3.66 -1.67 4.72
C HIS A 97 3.97 -2.36 6.06
N LEU A 98 3.76 -3.67 6.11
CA LEU A 98 3.97 -4.48 7.31
C LEU A 98 5.42 -4.97 7.35
N VAL A 99 6.15 -4.62 8.42
CA VAL A 99 7.46 -5.19 8.77
C VAL A 99 7.37 -6.16 9.96
N SER A 100 6.19 -6.28 10.54
CA SER A 100 5.75 -7.29 11.50
C SER A 100 4.23 -7.43 11.34
N THR A 101 3.62 -8.49 11.84
CA THR A 101 2.15 -8.61 11.81
C THR A 101 1.59 -9.14 13.11
N MET A 102 0.27 -8.97 13.24
CA MET A 102 -0.50 -9.47 14.38
C MET A 102 -0.79 -10.97 14.33
N ASP A 103 -0.72 -11.60 13.15
CA ASP A 103 -0.92 -13.05 12.98
C ASP A 103 0.33 -13.88 13.36
N GLY A 104 1.40 -13.22 13.83
CA GLY A 104 2.54 -13.82 14.51
C GLY A 104 3.50 -14.64 13.65
N ASP A 105 3.20 -14.82 12.35
CA ASP A 105 4.16 -15.31 11.37
C ASP A 105 3.72 -15.09 9.89
N PRO A 106 3.77 -13.85 9.38
CA PRO A 106 3.34 -13.52 8.04
C PRO A 106 4.42 -13.78 6.98
N PHE A 107 5.69 -13.80 7.40
CA PHE A 107 6.86 -13.95 6.55
C PHE A 107 7.32 -15.40 6.48
N ASN A 108 6.74 -16.28 7.30
CA ASN A 108 7.42 -17.45 7.79
C ASN A 108 8.73 -17.00 8.45
N GLU A 109 8.68 -16.14 9.47
CA GLU A 109 9.73 -15.57 10.33
C GLU A 109 10.71 -16.65 10.81
N GLU A 110 10.29 -17.92 10.90
CA GLU A 110 11.23 -19.04 11.07
C GLU A 110 12.15 -19.30 9.86
N THR A 111 12.01 -18.54 8.78
CA THR A 111 12.82 -18.60 7.57
C THR A 111 13.59 -17.29 7.34
N ASN A 112 14.88 -17.43 7.04
CA ASN A 112 15.79 -16.31 6.85
C ASN A 112 15.45 -15.44 5.61
N LEU A 113 14.75 -16.03 4.62
CA LEU A 113 14.47 -15.38 3.34
C LEU A 113 12.98 -15.11 3.20
N ALA A 114 12.64 -13.88 2.83
CA ALA A 114 11.26 -13.51 2.57
C ALA A 114 10.71 -14.29 1.37
N THR A 115 9.55 -14.91 1.57
CA THR A 115 8.73 -15.41 0.45
C THR A 115 7.74 -14.35 -0.02
N LYS A 116 7.36 -13.43 0.87
CA LYS A 116 6.41 -12.37 0.62
C LYS A 116 6.62 -11.15 1.50
N TYR A 117 6.20 -9.98 1.02
CA TYR A 117 5.96 -8.77 1.81
C TYR A 117 4.47 -8.43 1.79
N ARG A 118 4.00 -7.66 2.77
CA ARG A 118 2.57 -7.38 2.92
C ARG A 118 2.33 -5.88 2.98
N VAL A 119 1.33 -5.45 2.24
CA VAL A 119 0.85 -4.07 2.19
C VAL A 119 -0.65 -4.10 2.44
N LEU A 120 -1.11 -3.25 3.35
CA LEU A 120 -2.52 -3.02 3.59
C LEU A 120 -2.95 -1.68 3.00
N MET A 121 -4.15 -1.62 2.47
CA MET A 121 -4.85 -0.38 2.15
C MET A 121 -6.29 -0.51 2.61
N VAL A 122 -6.79 0.51 3.29
CA VAL A 122 -8.18 0.55 3.71
C VAL A 122 -9.08 0.61 2.49
N SER A 123 -10.08 -0.26 2.49
CA SER A 123 -11.13 -0.30 1.50
C SER A 123 -12.45 -0.34 2.26
N ASP A 124 -12.97 0.85 2.53
CA ASP A 124 -14.27 1.09 3.13
C ASP A 124 -15.06 2.05 2.22
N ARG A 125 -16.28 1.67 1.85
CA ARG A 125 -17.08 2.44 0.89
C ARG A 125 -17.53 3.77 1.48
N GLU A 126 -17.97 3.77 2.73
CA GLU A 126 -18.52 4.96 3.38
C GLU A 126 -17.38 5.95 3.63
N GLU A 127 -16.26 5.48 4.18
CA GLU A 127 -15.09 6.33 4.39
C GLU A 127 -14.55 6.92 3.08
N PHE A 128 -14.49 6.11 2.01
CA PHE A 128 -14.08 6.59 0.70
C PHE A 128 -14.98 7.74 0.22
N LEU A 129 -16.31 7.53 0.25
CA LEU A 129 -17.25 8.52 -0.24
C LEU A 129 -17.25 9.80 0.63
N GLU A 130 -17.16 9.67 1.96
CA GLU A 130 -17.04 10.79 2.89
C GLU A 130 -15.80 11.64 2.59
N ARG A 131 -14.65 11.01 2.39
CA ARG A 131 -13.41 11.74 2.06
C ARG A 131 -13.48 12.44 0.70
N MET A 132 -14.14 11.82 -0.29
CA MET A 132 -14.38 12.48 -1.57
C MET A 132 -15.30 13.69 -1.42
N ALA A 133 -16.31 13.61 -0.54
CA ALA A 133 -17.20 14.73 -0.20
C ALA A 133 -16.41 15.90 0.41
N ASP A 134 -15.60 15.62 1.43
CA ASP A 134 -14.81 16.63 2.14
C ASP A 134 -13.86 17.37 1.20
N LEU A 135 -13.20 16.63 0.29
CA LEU A 135 -12.31 17.22 -0.73
C LEU A 135 -13.08 18.08 -1.74
N ALA A 136 -14.30 17.68 -2.10
CA ALA A 136 -15.15 18.43 -3.02
C ALA A 136 -15.64 19.75 -2.40
N ASP A 137 -16.00 19.74 -1.11
CA ASP A 137 -16.49 20.91 -0.37
C ASP A 137 -15.44 22.03 -0.27
N ASP A 138 -14.16 21.66 -0.22
CA ASP A 138 -13.05 22.62 -0.22
C ASP A 138 -12.81 23.31 -1.59
N HIS A 139 -13.50 22.87 -2.66
CA HIS A 139 -13.27 23.34 -4.03
C HIS A 139 -14.41 24.20 -4.60
N ILE A 140 -14.02 25.31 -5.26
CA ILE A 140 -14.95 26.33 -5.78
C ILE A 140 -15.79 25.81 -6.95
N ILE A 141 -15.28 24.86 -7.73
CA ILE A 141 -15.95 24.34 -8.93
C ILE A 141 -16.20 22.83 -8.73
N PRO A 142 -17.45 22.42 -8.45
CA PRO A 142 -17.83 21.00 -8.35
C PRO A 142 -17.42 20.22 -9.61
N GLY A 143 -16.99 18.97 -9.45
CA GLY A 143 -16.62 18.12 -10.58
C GLY A 143 -15.25 18.40 -11.22
N SER A 144 -14.57 19.49 -10.84
CA SER A 144 -13.37 19.95 -11.56
C SER A 144 -12.09 19.20 -11.20
N CYS A 145 -12.08 18.51 -10.05
CA CYS A 145 -10.92 17.85 -9.47
C CYS A 145 -11.15 16.35 -9.18
N ASP A 146 -12.28 15.77 -9.63
CA ASP A 146 -12.66 14.36 -9.39
C ASP A 146 -11.53 13.38 -9.68
N ARG A 147 -10.89 13.54 -10.85
CA ARG A 147 -9.78 12.69 -11.25
C ARG A 147 -8.59 12.84 -10.31
N ILE A 148 -8.29 14.06 -9.86
CA ILE A 148 -7.15 14.34 -8.98
C ILE A 148 -7.39 13.69 -7.62
N PHE A 149 -8.56 13.85 -7.04
CA PHE A 149 -8.89 13.25 -5.74
C PHE A 149 -8.90 11.72 -5.79
N LEU A 150 -9.51 11.16 -6.84
CA LEU A 150 -9.49 9.71 -7.05
C LEU A 150 -8.07 9.19 -7.27
N GLN A 151 -7.25 9.93 -8.03
CA GLN A 151 -5.85 9.58 -8.22
C GLN A 151 -5.07 9.64 -6.91
N SER A 152 -5.28 10.66 -6.08
CA SER A 152 -4.66 10.75 -4.74
C SER A 152 -5.06 9.58 -3.84
N TRP A 153 -6.34 9.18 -3.81
CA TRP A 153 -6.79 8.00 -3.04
C TRP A 153 -6.14 6.70 -3.53
N LEU A 154 -6.16 6.47 -4.84
CA LEU A 154 -5.56 5.27 -5.42
C LEU A 154 -4.03 5.24 -5.25
N ASN A 155 -3.38 6.39 -5.07
CA ASN A 155 -1.93 6.47 -4.86
C ASN A 155 -1.50 5.80 -3.55
N THR A 156 -2.37 5.71 -2.54
CA THR A 156 -2.07 4.99 -1.29
C THR A 156 -1.57 3.57 -1.56
N ALA A 157 -2.19 2.81 -2.49
CA ALA A 157 -1.72 1.48 -2.85
C ALA A 157 -0.28 1.48 -3.40
N PHE A 158 0.04 2.45 -4.26
CA PHE A 158 1.35 2.54 -4.91
C PHE A 158 2.42 3.05 -3.95
N HIS A 159 2.06 3.98 -3.06
CA HIS A 159 2.88 4.50 -1.98
C HIS A 159 3.33 3.36 -1.04
N GLU A 160 2.41 2.54 -0.57
CA GLU A 160 2.74 1.42 0.30
C GLU A 160 3.52 0.30 -0.42
N ILE A 161 3.22 0.05 -1.70
CA ILE A 161 4.05 -0.84 -2.52
C ILE A 161 5.47 -0.28 -2.68
N ALA A 162 5.64 1.04 -2.78
CA ALA A 162 6.95 1.68 -2.85
C ALA A 162 7.75 1.47 -1.55
N HIS A 163 7.12 1.53 -0.37
CA HIS A 163 7.76 1.12 0.89
C HIS A 163 8.21 -0.33 0.85
N ALA A 164 7.33 -1.26 0.42
CA ALA A 164 7.68 -2.68 0.34
C ALA A 164 8.82 -2.95 -0.64
N VAL A 165 8.85 -2.24 -1.78
CA VAL A 165 9.96 -2.31 -2.75
C VAL A 165 11.25 -1.77 -2.14
N LEU A 166 11.22 -0.61 -1.47
CA LEU A 166 12.39 -0.03 -0.80
C LEU A 166 12.97 -1.01 0.22
N PHE A 167 12.10 -1.57 1.07
CA PHE A 167 12.50 -2.58 2.05
C PHE A 167 13.11 -3.81 1.36
N ALA A 168 12.43 -4.38 0.37
CA ALA A 168 12.89 -5.56 -0.35
C ALA A 168 14.26 -5.36 -1.00
N GLU A 169 14.51 -4.17 -1.55
CA GLU A 169 15.79 -3.78 -2.12
C GLU A 169 16.88 -3.70 -1.05
N ASN A 170 16.62 -3.02 0.06
CA ASN A 170 17.60 -2.81 1.13
C ASN A 170 17.91 -4.09 1.91
N ALA A 171 16.89 -4.91 2.19
CA ALA A 171 16.98 -6.17 2.92
C ALA A 171 17.48 -7.34 2.03
N GLY A 172 17.64 -7.14 0.72
CA GLY A 172 18.11 -8.20 -0.19
C GLY A 172 17.21 -9.44 -0.20
N PHE A 173 15.90 -9.25 -0.01
CA PHE A 173 14.87 -10.29 0.17
C PHE A 173 15.01 -11.12 1.47
N MET A 174 15.64 -10.60 2.51
CA MET A 174 15.55 -11.19 3.86
C MET A 174 14.21 -10.85 4.51
N SER A 175 13.75 -11.73 5.40
CA SER A 175 12.60 -11.42 6.26
C SER A 175 12.99 -10.35 7.29
N PRO A 176 12.03 -9.55 7.80
CA PRO A 176 12.31 -8.60 8.89
C PRO A 176 12.96 -9.27 10.10
N HIS A 177 12.48 -10.46 10.48
CA HIS A 177 13.05 -11.26 11.56
C HIS A 177 14.55 -11.58 11.35
N GLU A 178 14.95 -11.98 10.14
CA GLU A 178 16.36 -12.24 9.84
C GLU A 178 17.21 -10.97 9.93
N ILE A 179 16.70 -9.84 9.46
CA ILE A 179 17.39 -8.56 9.58
C ILE A 179 17.63 -8.20 11.05
N GLU A 180 16.61 -8.33 11.91
CA GLU A 180 16.77 -8.13 13.35
C GLU A 180 17.79 -9.11 13.94
N SER A 181 17.70 -10.40 13.58
CA SER A 181 18.60 -11.43 14.10
C SER A 181 20.07 -11.16 13.73
N LEU A 182 20.35 -10.82 12.47
CA LEU A 182 21.70 -10.51 11.98
C LEU A 182 22.24 -9.21 12.60
N SER A 183 21.39 -8.20 12.76
CA SER A 183 21.75 -6.94 13.41
C SER A 183 22.10 -7.16 14.88
N ASP A 184 21.26 -7.89 15.63
CA ASP A 184 21.50 -8.23 17.04
C ASP A 184 22.75 -9.08 17.25
N ALA A 185 23.06 -9.96 16.29
CA ALA A 185 24.30 -10.75 16.29
C ALA A 185 25.55 -9.93 15.92
N GLY A 186 25.37 -8.73 15.35
CA GLY A 186 26.45 -7.89 14.81
C GLY A 186 27.05 -8.42 13.50
N ASP A 187 26.32 -9.25 12.77
CA ASP A 187 26.71 -9.76 11.46
C ASP A 187 26.46 -8.72 10.35
N ILE A 188 25.51 -7.80 10.57
CA ILE A 188 25.25 -6.62 9.74
C ILE A 188 25.12 -5.39 10.64
N ASP A 189 25.45 -4.22 10.09
CA ASP A 189 25.34 -2.94 10.82
C ASP A 189 23.93 -2.33 10.73
N ASN A 190 23.05 -2.90 9.89
CA ASN A 190 21.75 -2.32 9.56
C ASN A 190 20.59 -3.13 10.15
N ASP A 191 19.64 -2.43 10.75
CA ASP A 191 18.42 -3.03 11.32
C ASP A 191 17.20 -2.91 10.37
N VAL A 192 16.02 -3.27 10.87
CA VAL A 192 14.76 -3.17 10.12
C VAL A 192 14.41 -1.72 9.77
N PHE A 193 14.73 -0.77 10.66
CA PHE A 193 14.49 0.65 10.41
C PHE A 193 15.37 1.16 9.27
N ASP A 194 16.65 0.79 9.26
CA ASP A 194 17.58 1.10 8.18
C ASP A 194 17.11 0.49 6.86
N CYS A 195 16.61 -0.75 6.88
CA CYS A 195 16.06 -1.38 5.68
C CYS A 195 14.79 -0.70 5.18
N ALA A 196 13.90 -0.27 6.08
CA ALA A 196 12.67 0.44 5.73
C ALA A 196 12.93 1.85 5.17
N THR A 197 14.00 2.51 5.62
CA THR A 197 14.31 3.90 5.28
C THR A 197 15.42 4.07 4.26
N GLY A 198 16.29 3.08 4.10
CA GLY A 198 17.56 3.20 3.36
C GLY A 198 18.68 3.86 4.16
N TYR A 199 18.44 4.24 5.41
CA TYR A 199 19.41 4.92 6.27
C TYR A 199 20.68 4.09 6.44
N GLY A 200 21.85 4.70 6.24
CA GLY A 200 23.14 4.01 6.32
C GLY A 200 23.42 2.99 5.20
N ILE A 201 22.46 2.68 4.33
CA ILE A 201 22.60 1.66 3.28
C ILE A 201 22.94 2.30 1.93
N ARG A 202 22.15 3.28 1.50
CA ARG A 202 22.28 3.93 0.18
C ARG A 202 21.67 5.33 0.18
N PRO A 203 22.07 6.23 -0.74
CA PRO A 203 21.33 7.45 -0.93
C PRO A 203 19.98 7.15 -1.61
N LEU A 204 18.96 7.92 -1.28
CA LEU A 204 17.66 7.89 -1.95
C LEU A 204 17.67 8.87 -3.13
N ASP A 205 17.05 8.46 -4.25
CA ASP A 205 16.90 9.30 -5.43
C ASP A 205 15.59 10.12 -5.34
N ILE A 206 15.69 11.34 -4.84
CA ILE A 206 14.55 12.23 -4.67
C ILE A 206 14.59 13.27 -5.79
N HIS A 207 13.69 13.13 -6.76
CA HIS A 207 13.58 14.02 -7.92
C HIS A 207 14.88 14.20 -8.72
N GLY A 208 15.72 13.16 -8.81
CA GLY A 208 16.99 13.19 -9.51
C GLY A 208 18.17 13.64 -8.64
N ASP A 209 17.95 13.91 -7.36
CA ASP A 209 19.00 14.22 -6.38
C ASP A 209 19.26 13.01 -5.48
N GLN A 210 20.54 12.62 -5.37
CA GLN A 210 20.97 11.48 -4.54
C GLN A 210 21.24 11.99 -3.13
N ARG A 211 20.31 11.77 -2.21
CA ARG A 211 20.37 12.28 -0.84
C ARG A 211 20.74 11.18 0.16
N TRP A 212 21.74 11.46 0.99
CA TRP A 212 21.99 10.73 2.23
C TRP A 212 21.33 11.47 3.38
N SER A 213 20.62 10.76 4.23
CA SER A 213 20.02 11.34 5.44
C SER A 213 21.08 11.47 6.54
N ASP A 214 21.06 12.59 7.25
CA ASP A 214 22.06 12.91 8.28
C ASP A 214 21.76 12.23 9.63
N ASP A 215 20.49 11.96 9.91
CA ASP A 215 19.99 11.32 11.13
C ASP A 215 18.69 10.54 10.88
N MET A 216 18.20 9.86 11.92
CA MET A 216 17.00 9.01 11.86
C MET A 216 15.71 9.81 11.58
N GLU A 217 15.62 11.08 11.97
CA GLU A 217 14.45 11.90 11.71
C GLU A 217 14.41 12.28 10.23
N SER A 218 15.53 12.79 9.71
CA SER A 218 15.73 13.07 8.29
C SER A 218 15.54 11.82 7.43
N ALA A 219 15.96 10.64 7.91
CA ALA A 219 15.76 9.38 7.21
C ALA A 219 14.29 9.00 7.05
N ARG A 220 13.45 9.28 8.05
CA ARG A 220 12.00 9.08 7.92
C ARG A 220 11.42 10.04 6.88
N GLU A 221 11.76 11.32 6.96
CA GLU A 221 11.24 12.32 6.02
C GLU A 221 11.69 12.07 4.58
N ASP A 222 12.98 11.80 4.37
CA ASP A 222 13.53 11.50 3.04
C ASP A 222 12.93 10.22 2.46
N MET A 223 12.69 9.22 3.31
CA MET A 223 12.01 8.00 2.92
C MET A 223 10.58 8.30 2.44
N GLU A 224 9.78 9.05 3.20
CA GLU A 224 8.40 9.42 2.83
C GLU A 224 8.36 10.19 1.50
N VAL A 225 9.27 11.13 1.29
CA VAL A 225 9.36 11.88 0.03
C VAL A 225 9.77 10.96 -1.14
N TYR A 226 10.70 10.04 -0.90
CA TYR A 226 11.13 9.07 -1.90
C TYR A 226 10.00 8.12 -2.30
N VAL A 227 9.30 7.52 -1.32
CA VAL A 227 8.22 6.56 -1.59
C VAL A 227 7.01 7.26 -2.21
N GLU A 228 6.71 8.51 -1.85
CA GLU A 228 5.66 9.30 -2.49
C GLU A 228 5.98 9.57 -3.97
N ALA A 229 7.23 9.94 -4.26
CA ALA A 229 7.69 10.18 -5.63
C ALA A 229 7.71 8.89 -6.45
N LEU A 230 8.17 7.77 -5.87
CA LEU A 230 8.17 6.47 -6.53
C LEU A 230 6.74 5.95 -6.74
N GLY A 231 5.89 6.01 -5.73
CA GLY A 231 4.47 5.61 -5.79
C GLY A 231 3.72 6.36 -6.88
N SER A 232 3.84 7.69 -6.91
CA SER A 232 3.26 8.54 -7.95
C SER A 232 3.78 8.17 -9.35
N HIS A 233 5.10 7.95 -9.47
CA HIS A 233 5.70 7.55 -10.75
C HIS A 233 5.19 6.19 -11.25
N LEU A 234 5.04 5.22 -10.34
CA LEU A 234 4.49 3.90 -10.65
C LEU A 234 3.01 3.99 -11.03
N GLN A 235 2.23 4.80 -10.30
CA GLN A 235 0.83 5.05 -10.60
C GLN A 235 0.65 5.64 -12.00
N ASP A 236 1.40 6.69 -12.35
CA ASP A 236 1.31 7.37 -13.64
C ASP A 236 1.66 6.47 -14.83
N GLN A 237 2.50 5.45 -14.62
CA GLN A 237 2.82 4.45 -15.65
C GLN A 237 1.68 3.47 -15.91
N VAL A 238 0.89 3.17 -14.88
CA VAL A 238 -0.06 2.05 -14.89
C VAL A 238 -1.50 2.52 -15.09
N LEU A 239 -1.92 3.61 -14.43
CA LEU A 239 -3.30 4.09 -14.44
C LEU A 239 -3.61 4.92 -15.70
N VAL A 240 -3.45 4.29 -16.86
CA VAL A 240 -3.67 4.87 -18.18
C VAL A 240 -4.58 3.99 -19.03
N GLY A 241 -5.22 4.58 -20.05
CA GLY A 241 -6.06 3.84 -21.00
C GLY A 241 -7.20 3.09 -20.30
N ASP A 242 -7.23 1.76 -20.45
CA ASP A 242 -8.27 0.91 -19.86
C ASP A 242 -8.15 0.72 -18.34
N LEU A 243 -7.07 1.23 -17.73
CA LEU A 243 -6.83 1.25 -16.28
C LEU A 243 -6.89 2.67 -15.70
N HIS A 244 -7.40 3.63 -16.48
CA HIS A 244 -7.56 5.02 -16.03
C HIS A 244 -8.34 5.11 -14.70
N PRO A 245 -8.01 6.04 -13.77
CA PRO A 245 -8.63 6.11 -12.44
C PRO A 245 -10.15 6.01 -12.44
N MET A 246 -10.84 6.71 -13.35
CA MET A 246 -12.32 6.66 -13.43
C MET A 246 -12.88 5.24 -13.65
N ARG A 247 -12.11 4.31 -14.24
CA ARG A 247 -12.53 2.90 -14.40
C ARG A 247 -12.59 2.14 -13.09
N PHE A 248 -11.95 2.65 -12.04
CA PHE A 248 -12.13 2.13 -10.69
C PHE A 248 -13.57 2.28 -10.24
N LEU A 249 -14.23 3.41 -10.52
CA LEU A 249 -15.61 3.67 -10.09
C LEU A 249 -16.59 2.66 -10.68
N ASP A 250 -16.42 2.32 -11.97
CA ASP A 250 -17.17 1.26 -12.64
C ASP A 250 -16.97 -0.09 -11.94
N ALA A 251 -15.70 -0.46 -11.68
CA ALA A 251 -15.33 -1.73 -11.08
C ALA A 251 -15.78 -1.86 -9.61
N ALA A 252 -15.81 -0.72 -8.91
CA ALA A 252 -16.23 -0.60 -7.53
C ALA A 252 -17.75 -0.47 -7.38
N GLU A 253 -18.50 -0.35 -8.48
CA GLU A 253 -19.98 -0.22 -8.50
C GLU A 253 -20.50 1.04 -7.79
N ILE A 254 -19.75 2.15 -7.85
CA ILE A 254 -20.05 3.40 -7.11
C ILE A 254 -20.02 4.67 -7.97
N GLU A 255 -19.99 4.56 -9.30
CA GLU A 255 -19.87 5.72 -10.22
C GLU A 255 -20.95 6.79 -9.96
N ASP A 256 -22.22 6.38 -9.86
CA ASP A 256 -23.35 7.30 -9.62
C ASP A 256 -23.24 7.99 -8.24
N GLU A 257 -22.79 7.27 -7.23
CA GLU A 257 -22.70 7.77 -5.84
C GLU A 257 -21.54 8.74 -5.69
N PHE A 258 -20.40 8.39 -6.27
CA PHE A 258 -19.25 9.27 -6.36
C PHE A 258 -19.63 10.59 -7.04
N HIS A 259 -20.31 10.54 -8.20
CA HIS A 259 -20.68 11.77 -8.91
C HIS A 259 -21.70 12.62 -8.17
N ARG A 260 -22.63 12.02 -7.41
CA ARG A 260 -23.54 12.77 -6.53
C ARG A 260 -22.76 13.52 -5.45
N VAL A 261 -21.87 12.82 -4.76
CA VAL A 261 -21.05 13.39 -3.69
C VAL A 261 -20.13 14.50 -4.22
N MET A 262 -19.48 14.29 -5.36
CA MET A 262 -18.64 15.32 -6.00
C MET A 262 -19.41 16.56 -6.47
N GLN A 263 -20.74 16.50 -6.53
CA GLN A 263 -21.63 17.63 -6.83
C GLN A 263 -22.16 18.33 -5.57
N GLY A 264 -21.82 17.84 -4.38
CA GLY A 264 -22.29 18.38 -3.09
C GLY A 264 -23.64 17.83 -2.64
N ASP A 265 -24.11 16.72 -3.23
CA ASP A 265 -25.29 16.02 -2.70
C ASP A 265 -24.90 15.30 -1.39
N ALA A 266 -25.78 15.38 -0.40
CA ALA A 266 -25.58 14.63 0.85
C ALA A 266 -25.54 13.13 0.56
N LEU A 267 -24.62 12.42 1.23
CA LEU A 267 -24.71 10.97 1.36
C LEU A 267 -26.09 10.65 1.95
N ASP A 268 -26.86 9.78 1.31
CA ASP A 268 -28.21 9.41 1.75
C ASP A 268 -28.13 8.80 3.17
N GLY A 269 -28.19 9.65 4.19
CA GLY A 269 -28.44 9.28 5.56
C GLY A 269 -29.90 8.86 5.63
N GLY A 270 -30.14 7.55 5.72
CA GLY A 270 -31.47 7.02 5.96
C GLY A 270 -32.02 7.52 7.30
N ASP A 271 -32.71 8.66 7.28
CA ASP A 271 -33.74 9.01 8.25
C ASP A 271 -34.72 10.01 7.63
N GLU A 272 -35.55 9.53 6.69
CA GLU A 272 -36.81 10.22 6.37
C GLU A 272 -37.74 10.07 7.59
N THR A 273 -37.54 10.90 8.62
CA THR A 273 -38.64 11.23 9.51
C THR A 273 -39.55 12.19 8.76
N PRO A 274 -40.81 11.82 8.45
CA PRO A 274 -41.69 12.72 7.73
C PRO A 274 -42.05 13.88 8.66
N ASP A 275 -41.85 15.10 8.17
CA ASP A 275 -42.30 16.32 8.84
C ASP A 275 -43.79 16.19 9.22
N PRO A 276 -44.17 16.50 10.47
CA PRO A 276 -45.58 16.54 10.83
C PRO A 276 -46.26 17.68 10.06
N GLN A 277 -47.20 17.31 9.19
CA GLN A 277 -48.05 18.27 8.47
C GLN A 277 -48.86 19.16 9.45
N PRO A 278 -49.14 20.41 9.06
CA PRO A 278 -49.71 21.46 9.92
C PRO A 278 -51.15 21.20 10.39
#